data_AF-A0A1S2P0M9-F1
#
_entry.id   AF-A0A1S2P0M9-F1
#
_cell.length_a   1.000
_cell.length_b   1.000
_cell.length_c   1.000
_cell.angle_alpha   90.00
_cell.angle_beta   90.00
_cell.angle_gamma   90.00
#
_symmetry.space_group_name_H-M   'P 1'
#
loop_
_entity.id
_entity.type
_entity.pdbx_description
1 polymer ?
#
loop_
_entity_poly.entity_id
_entity_poly.type
_entity_poly.pdbx_seq_one_letter_code
_entity_poly.pdbx_strand_id
1 'polypeptide(L)'
;MAPTLTEPLSGVLYELLTARSLRERNKELALALVAAGNRGEVNHLTRHWADPAGAGGPTLPEGLGLTAESVLADGDVVVLRATARAGRAAWSLVAELRFDATGRVARCHDMLVPGVAVS
;
A
#
# COMPACT_ATOMS: atom_id res chain seq x y z
N MET A 1 0.00 6.15 -45.12
CA MET A 1 1.42 6.11 -44.70
C MET A 1 1.45 6.17 -43.18
N ALA A 2 1.78 5.07 -42.53
CA ALA A 2 1.94 5.05 -41.07
C ALA A 2 3.25 5.76 -40.70
N PRO A 3 3.27 6.67 -39.72
CA PRO A 3 4.50 7.30 -39.29
C PRO A 3 5.40 6.24 -38.64
N THR A 4 6.54 5.97 -39.27
CA THR A 4 7.63 5.21 -38.68
C THR A 4 8.24 6.06 -37.56
N LEU A 5 7.90 5.72 -36.32
CA LEU A 5 8.55 6.26 -35.14
C LEU A 5 10.05 5.97 -35.26
N THR A 6 10.87 7.02 -35.30
CA THR A 6 12.32 6.87 -35.26
C THR A 6 12.71 6.10 -33.99
N GLU A 7 13.60 5.12 -34.12
CA GLU A 7 14.01 4.20 -33.03
C GLU A 7 14.25 4.87 -31.66
N PRO A 8 14.86 6.07 -31.55
CA PRO A 8 15.04 6.75 -30.26
C PRO A 8 13.73 7.07 -29.53
N LEU A 9 12.68 7.45 -30.27
CA LEU A 9 11.38 7.78 -29.69
C LEU A 9 10.65 6.52 -29.20
N SER A 10 10.83 5.40 -29.91
CA SER A 10 10.23 4.12 -29.53
C SER A 10 10.80 3.59 -28.21
N GLY A 11 12.11 3.74 -27.97
CA GLY A 11 12.75 3.37 -26.70
C GLY A 11 12.26 4.22 -25.52
N VAL A 12 12.22 5.54 -25.69
CA VAL A 12 11.73 6.46 -24.64
C VAL A 12 10.27 6.20 -24.30
N LEU A 13 9.41 5.97 -25.31
CA LEU A 13 8.01 5.62 -25.08
C LEU A 13 7.87 4.30 -24.33
N TYR A 14 8.66 3.29 -24.69
CA TYR A 14 8.67 2.00 -24.00
C TYR A 14 9.05 2.15 -22.51
N GLU A 15 10.09 2.94 -22.20
CA GLU A 15 10.51 3.19 -20.82
C GLU A 15 9.42 3.91 -20.03
N LEU A 16 8.81 4.96 -20.59
CA LEU A 16 7.75 5.72 -19.93
C LEU A 16 6.50 4.88 -19.66
N LEU A 17 6.11 4.04 -20.63
CA LEU A 17 4.96 3.15 -20.48
C LEU A 17 5.25 2.06 -19.45
N THR A 18 6.42 1.43 -19.52
CA THR A 18 6.85 0.43 -18.52
C THR A 18 6.85 1.03 -17.11
N ALA A 19 7.44 2.21 -16.94
CA ALA A 19 7.47 2.90 -15.65
C ALA A 19 6.07 3.31 -15.16
N ARG A 20 5.17 3.71 -16.07
CA ARG A 20 3.76 3.99 -15.73
C ARG A 20 3.02 2.72 -15.31
N SER A 21 3.13 1.65 -16.09
CA SER A 21 2.48 0.37 -15.80
C SER A 21 2.93 -0.20 -14.45
N LEU A 22 4.23 -0.11 -14.14
CA LEU A 22 4.75 -0.55 -12.84
C LEU A 22 4.17 0.28 -11.68
N ARG A 23 4.14 1.61 -11.81
CA ARG A 23 3.56 2.50 -10.78
C ARG A 23 2.09 2.20 -10.53
N GLU A 24 1.28 2.05 -11.59
CA GLU A 24 -0.15 1.76 -11.43
C GLU A 24 -0.38 0.38 -10.80
N ARG A 25 0.34 -0.65 -11.24
CA ARG A 25 0.32 -1.98 -10.60
C ARG A 25 0.64 -1.88 -9.10
N ASN A 26 1.68 -1.15 -8.73
CA ASN A 26 2.11 -1.09 -7.34
C ASN A 26 1.11 -0.29 -6.46
N LYS A 27 0.45 0.74 -7.01
CA LYS A 27 -0.67 1.40 -6.32
C LYS A 27 -1.82 0.43 -6.07
N GLU A 28 -2.21 -0.34 -7.07
CA GLU A 28 -3.27 -1.36 -6.95
C GLU A 28 -2.92 -2.40 -5.89
N LEU A 29 -1.67 -2.86 -5.85
CA LEU A 29 -1.20 -3.79 -4.81
C LEU A 29 -1.26 -3.17 -3.41
N ALA A 30 -0.87 -1.91 -3.25
CA ALA A 30 -0.98 -1.22 -1.96
C ALA A 30 -2.44 -1.06 -1.51
N LEU A 31 -3.35 -0.73 -2.44
CA LEU A 31 -4.80 -0.68 -2.15
C LEU A 31 -5.37 -2.07 -1.85
N ALA A 32 -4.87 -3.12 -2.49
CA ALA A 32 -5.26 -4.49 -2.19
C ALA A 32 -4.84 -4.91 -0.78
N LEU A 33 -3.68 -4.45 -0.28
CA LEU A 33 -3.27 -4.66 1.11
C LEU A 33 -4.20 -3.96 2.11
N VAL A 34 -4.65 -2.74 1.78
CA VAL A 34 -5.67 -2.02 2.58
C VAL A 34 -6.97 -2.83 2.62
N ALA A 35 -7.45 -3.28 1.46
CA ALA A 35 -8.66 -4.09 1.36
C ALA A 35 -8.53 -5.42 2.11
N ALA A 36 -7.37 -6.08 2.05
CA ALA A 36 -7.08 -7.30 2.80
C ALA A 36 -7.13 -7.06 4.31
N GLY A 37 -6.52 -5.98 4.79
CA GLY A 37 -6.60 -5.57 6.19
C GLY A 37 -8.04 -5.36 6.66
N ASN A 38 -8.86 -4.73 5.82
CA ASN A 38 -10.29 -4.50 6.10
C ASN A 38 -11.13 -5.79 6.10
N ARG A 39 -10.64 -6.88 5.49
CA ARG A 39 -11.24 -8.21 5.59
C ARG A 39 -10.78 -8.99 6.83
N GLY A 40 -9.91 -8.40 7.66
CA GLY A 40 -9.32 -9.06 8.82
C GLY A 40 -8.03 -9.82 8.52
N GLU A 41 -7.48 -9.71 7.31
CA GLU A 41 -6.21 -10.39 6.97
C GLU A 41 -5.02 -9.64 7.56
N VAL A 42 -4.18 -10.36 8.32
CA VAL A 42 -2.93 -9.82 8.84
C VAL A 42 -1.93 -9.63 7.70
N ASN A 43 -1.43 -8.40 7.56
CA ASN A 43 -0.46 -8.03 6.52
C ASN A 43 0.47 -6.91 7.02
N HIS A 44 1.35 -6.42 6.14
CA HIS A 44 2.33 -5.39 6.49
C HIS A 44 1.72 -4.11 7.06
N LEU A 45 0.54 -3.70 6.60
CA LEU A 45 -0.14 -2.48 7.06
C LEU A 45 -0.82 -2.67 8.41
N THR A 46 -1.24 -3.89 8.74
CA THR A 46 -2.00 -4.19 9.96
C THR A 46 -1.15 -4.76 11.09
N ARG A 47 0.17 -4.92 10.88
CA ARG A 47 1.11 -5.55 11.82
C ARG A 47 1.13 -4.93 13.22
N HIS A 48 0.87 -3.62 13.33
CA HIS A 48 0.86 -2.91 14.62
C HIS A 48 -0.29 -3.31 15.53
N TRP A 49 -1.37 -3.86 14.96
CA TRP A 49 -2.55 -4.29 15.70
C TRP A 49 -2.68 -5.82 15.76
N ALA A 50 -1.81 -6.55 15.06
CA ALA A 50 -1.80 -7.99 15.12
C ALA A 50 -1.36 -8.43 16.52
N ASP A 51 -2.27 -9.06 17.25
CA ASP A 51 -1.93 -9.65 18.55
C ASP A 51 -1.06 -10.89 18.30
N PRO A 52 0.16 -10.97 18.89
CA PRO A 52 0.97 -12.19 18.83
C PRO A 52 0.36 -13.29 19.70
N ALA A 53 -0.73 -13.89 19.19
CA ALA A 53 -1.31 -15.17 19.56
C ALA A 53 -1.97 -15.34 20.95
N GLY A 54 -3.29 -15.55 20.92
CA GLY A 54 -3.87 -16.78 21.49
C GLY A 54 -3.81 -17.92 20.46
N ALA A 55 -4.13 -19.16 20.85
CA ALA A 55 -3.93 -20.42 20.10
C ALA A 55 -4.47 -20.53 18.65
N GLY A 56 -5.04 -19.48 18.06
CA GLY A 56 -5.62 -19.41 16.71
C GLY A 56 -4.83 -18.60 15.67
N GLY A 57 -3.62 -18.13 15.98
CA GLY A 57 -2.82 -17.28 15.09
C GLY A 57 -3.07 -15.77 15.30
N PRO A 58 -2.35 -14.90 14.56
CA PRO A 58 -2.48 -13.46 14.74
C PRO A 58 -3.86 -12.98 14.27
N THR A 59 -4.57 -12.27 15.14
CA THR A 59 -5.90 -11.70 14.87
C THR A 59 -5.85 -10.18 14.95
N LEU A 60 -6.69 -9.53 14.15
CA LEU A 60 -6.86 -8.08 14.18
C LEU A 60 -8.00 -7.70 15.13
N PRO A 61 -7.97 -6.49 15.73
CA PRO A 61 -9.06 -5.99 16.54
C PRO A 61 -10.38 -5.97 15.76
N GLU A 62 -11.46 -6.33 16.41
CA GLU A 62 -12.79 -6.27 15.82
C GLU A 62 -13.12 -4.84 15.37
N GLY A 63 -13.62 -4.70 14.14
CA GLY A 63 -13.96 -3.40 13.55
C GLY A 63 -12.76 -2.53 13.16
N LEU A 64 -11.54 -3.09 13.11
CA LEU A 64 -10.39 -2.38 12.52
C LEU A 64 -10.67 -2.11 11.04
N GLY A 65 -10.67 -0.83 10.67
CA GLY A 65 -10.82 -0.37 9.29
C GLY A 65 -9.72 0.61 8.91
N LEU A 66 -9.17 0.43 7.71
CA LEU A 66 -8.20 1.28 7.04
C LEU A 66 -8.88 2.06 5.92
N THR A 67 -8.67 3.37 5.89
CA THR A 67 -9.08 4.25 4.79
C THR A 67 -7.82 4.83 4.15
N ALA A 68 -7.58 4.54 2.87
CA ALA A 68 -6.45 5.13 2.14
C ALA A 68 -6.75 6.60 1.82
N GLU A 69 -5.93 7.51 2.34
CA GLU A 69 -6.04 8.96 2.14
C GLU A 69 -5.21 9.44 0.95
N SER A 70 -4.07 8.78 0.71
CA SER A 70 -3.17 9.10 -0.40
C SER A 70 -2.31 7.90 -0.76
N VAL A 71 -2.09 7.68 -2.06
CA VAL A 71 -1.20 6.64 -2.58
C VAL A 71 -0.32 7.23 -3.67
N LEU A 72 0.98 7.29 -3.44
CA LEU A 72 1.98 7.77 -4.38
C LEU A 72 2.91 6.62 -4.74
N ALA A 73 3.22 6.45 -6.02
CA ALA A 73 4.14 5.42 -6.47
C ALA A 73 5.26 6.03 -7.31
N ASP A 74 6.48 5.63 -7.00
CA ASP A 74 7.69 5.93 -7.74
C ASP A 74 8.47 4.64 -7.98
N GLY A 75 8.46 4.16 -9.22
CA GLY A 75 9.01 2.86 -9.59
C GLY A 75 8.44 1.71 -8.75
N ASP A 76 9.31 1.05 -8.00
CA ASP A 76 8.99 -0.07 -7.13
C ASP A 76 8.63 0.32 -5.69
N VAL A 77 8.61 1.61 -5.37
CA VAL A 77 8.27 2.16 -4.05
C VAL A 77 6.89 2.81 -4.09
N VAL A 78 6.10 2.57 -3.05
CA VAL A 78 4.79 3.17 -2.83
C VAL A 78 4.74 3.80 -1.44
N VAL A 79 4.38 5.08 -1.38
CA VAL A 79 4.05 5.77 -0.13
C VAL A 79 2.53 5.81 0.00
N LEU A 80 2.02 5.15 1.05
CA LEU A 80 0.63 5.11 1.43
C LEU A 80 0.43 5.94 2.71
N ARG A 81 -0.53 6.86 2.68
CA ARG A 81 -1.10 7.44 3.89
C ARG A 81 -2.50 6.88 4.10
N ALA A 82 -2.77 6.35 5.27
CA ALA A 82 -4.07 5.81 5.62
C ALA A 82 -4.51 6.26 7.01
N THR A 83 -5.82 6.32 7.22
CA THR A 83 -6.44 6.44 8.55
C THR A 83 -6.87 5.05 9.00
N ALA A 84 -6.40 4.60 10.16
CA ALA A 84 -6.86 3.39 10.81
C ALA A 84 -7.86 3.73 11.92
N ARG A 85 -8.95 2.97 12.06
CA ARG A 85 -9.95 3.15 13.10
C ARG A 85 -10.38 1.81 13.69
N ALA A 86 -10.57 1.78 15.00
CA ALA A 86 -11.18 0.66 15.72
C ALA A 86 -12.03 1.22 16.86
N GLY A 87 -13.36 1.13 16.73
CA GLY A 87 -14.30 1.79 17.65
C GLY A 87 -14.08 3.30 17.68
N ARG A 88 -13.77 3.85 18.86
CA ARG A 88 -13.49 5.29 19.06
C ARG A 88 -12.02 5.67 18.84
N ALA A 89 -11.13 4.70 18.70
CA ALA A 89 -9.72 4.96 18.49
C ALA A 89 -9.43 5.17 17.00
N ALA A 90 -8.57 6.14 16.71
CA ALA A 90 -8.13 6.46 15.36
C ALA A 90 -6.62 6.71 15.34
N TRP A 91 -5.99 6.36 14.22
CA TRP A 91 -4.56 6.56 13.99
C TRP A 91 -4.31 6.99 12.56
N SER A 92 -3.27 7.79 12.35
CA SER A 92 -2.70 8.02 11.02
C SER A 92 -1.53 7.06 10.81
N LEU A 93 -1.62 6.28 9.73
CA LEU A 93 -0.58 5.38 9.26
C LEU A 93 0.10 6.00 8.05
N VAL A 94 1.42 6.11 8.08
CA VAL A 94 2.24 6.39 6.89
C VAL A 94 3.12 5.19 6.65
N ALA A 95 3.02 4.58 5.47
CA ALA A 95 3.77 3.38 5.10
C ALA A 95 4.49 3.59 3.77
N GLU A 96 5.78 3.30 3.75
CA GLU A 96 6.60 3.14 2.55
C GLU A 96 6.78 1.64 2.27
N LEU A 97 6.22 1.20 1.16
CA LEU A 97 6.23 -0.18 0.70
C LEU A 97 7.13 -0.30 -0.52
N ARG A 98 8.07 -1.23 -0.51
CA ARG A 98 8.83 -1.61 -1.70
C ARG A 98 8.32 -2.95 -2.23
N PHE A 99 7.92 -3.00 -3.49
CA PHE A 99 7.46 -4.22 -4.16
C PHE A 99 8.57 -4.85 -4.98
N ASP A 100 8.67 -6.18 -4.97
CA ASP A 100 9.52 -6.91 -5.91
C ASP A 100 8.84 -7.07 -7.28
N ALA A 101 9.57 -7.64 -8.25
CA ALA A 101 9.05 -7.88 -9.60
C ALA A 101 7.80 -8.80 -9.61
N THR A 102 7.64 -9.66 -8.61
CA THR A 102 6.49 -10.56 -8.44
C THR A 102 5.29 -9.87 -7.78
N GLY A 103 5.46 -8.63 -7.29
CA GLY A 103 4.40 -7.86 -6.65
C GLY A 103 4.24 -8.16 -5.16
N ARG A 104 5.25 -8.76 -4.53
CA ARG A 104 5.29 -8.95 -3.08
C ARG A 104 5.99 -7.80 -2.41
N VAL A 105 5.60 -7.49 -1.19
CA VAL A 105 6.28 -6.46 -0.38
C VAL A 105 7.65 -7.02 0.05
N ALA A 106 8.71 -6.47 -0.53
CA ALA A 106 10.09 -6.80 -0.19
C ALA A 106 10.59 -6.05 1.04
N ARG A 107 10.09 -4.82 1.27
CA ARG A 107 10.39 -3.99 2.45
C ARG A 107 9.18 -3.15 2.83
N CYS A 108 9.00 -2.94 4.12
CA CYS A 108 7.98 -2.06 4.68
C CYS A 108 8.60 -1.23 5.82
N HIS A 109 8.61 0.09 5.64
CA HIS A 109 8.85 1.05 6.71
C HIS A 109 7.54 1.78 6.97
N ASP A 110 7.11 1.84 8.22
CA ASP A 110 5.88 2.53 8.55
C ASP A 110 6.01 3.27 9.88
N MET A 111 5.11 4.23 10.06
CA MET A 111 4.94 4.97 11.28
C MET A 111 3.45 5.08 11.58
N LEU A 112 3.09 4.75 12.82
CA LEU A 112 1.75 4.93 13.34
C LEU A 112 1.72 6.12 14.29
N VAL A 113 0.82 7.07 14.03
CA VAL A 113 0.63 8.27 14.84
C VAL A 113 -0.78 8.21 15.44
N PRO A 114 -0.94 8.24 16.77
CA PRO A 114 -2.25 8.34 17.40
C PRO A 114 -3.00 9.59 16.91
N GLY A 115 -4.25 9.42 16.49
CA GLY A 115 -5.12 10.54 16.16
C GLY A 115 -5.64 11.21 17.42
N VAL A 116 -5.78 12.55 17.39
CA VAL A 116 -6.48 13.27 18.45
C VAL A 116 -7.98 13.04 18.23
N ALA A 117 -8.67 12.46 19.21
CA ALA A 117 -10.12 12.39 19.19
C ALA A 117 -10.65 13.83 19.19
N VAL A 118 -11.25 14.27 18.08
CA VAL A 118 -12.02 15.52 18.08
C VAL A 118 -13.34 15.18 18.75
N SER A 119 -13.47 15.65 20.00
CA SER A 119 -14.66 15.58 20.84
C SER A 119 -15.85 16.33 20.23
#